data_AF-A0A2X1JHN2-F1
#
_entry.id   AF-A0A2X1JHN2-F1
#
_cell.length_a   1.000
_cell.length_b   1.000
_cell.length_c   1.000
_cell.angle_alpha   90.00
_cell.angle_beta   90.00
_cell.angle_gamma   90.00
#
_symmetry.space_group_name_H-M   'P 1'
#
loop_
_entity.id
_entity.type
_entity.pdbx_description
1 polymer ?
#
loop_
_entity_poly.entity_id
_entity_poly.type
_entity_poly.pdbx_seq_one_letter_code
_entity_poly.pdbx_strand_id
1 'polypeptide(L)' 'MKQTVYIASPESQQIHVWNLNHEGALTLTQVVDVPGQVQPMVVSPDKRYLYVGVRLSFASWRIVSPRTMAH' A
#
# COMPACT_ATOMS: atom_id res chain seq x y z
N MET A 1 9.25 -3.39 -25.46
CA MET A 1 8.05 -3.02 -24.67
C MET A 1 8.51 -2.42 -23.36
N LYS A 2 7.97 -1.30 -22.89
CA LYS A 2 8.33 -0.70 -21.59
C LYS A 2 7.36 -1.20 -20.53
N GLN A 3 7.86 -1.85 -19.48
CA GLN A 3 7.05 -2.36 -18.38
C GLN A 3 7.44 -1.63 -17.09
N THR A 4 6.46 -1.23 -16.30
CA THR A 4 6.65 -0.58 -15.01
C THR A 4 6.11 -1.47 -13.91
N VAL A 5 6.88 -1.65 -12.84
CA VAL A 5 6.51 -2.43 -11.67
C VAL A 5 6.34 -1.48 -10.49
N TYR A 6 5.20 -1.57 -9.81
CA TYR A 6 4.89 -0.82 -8.61
C TYR A 6 4.93 -1.77 -7.41
N ILE A 7 5.76 -1.46 -6.42
CA ILE A 7 5.90 -2.28 -5.20
C ILE A 7 5.49 -1.44 -4.00
N ALA A 8 4.50 -1.92 -3.25
CA ALA A 8 4.11 -1.35 -1.97
C ALA A 8 5.17 -1.71 -0.91
N SER A 9 5.59 -0.73 -0.12
CA SER A 9 6.47 -0.91 1.04
C SER A 9 5.77 -0.32 2.26
N PRO A 10 4.84 -1.07 2.88
CA PRO A 10 3.94 -0.54 3.91
C PRO A 10 4.67 0.01 5.13
N GLU A 11 5.74 -0.66 5.57
CA GLU A 11 6.50 -0.31 6.78
C GLU A 11 7.22 1.03 6.62
N SER A 12 7.75 1.32 5.43
CA SER A 12 8.37 2.60 5.11
C SER A 12 7.40 3.63 4.55
N GLN A 13 6.11 3.29 4.42
CA GLN A 13 5.07 4.15 3.85
C GLN A 13 5.43 4.66 2.44
N GLN A 14 5.91 3.75 1.60
CA GLN A 14 6.42 4.09 0.27
C GLN A 14 5.84 3.22 -0.83
N ILE A 15 5.89 3.75 -2.05
CA ILE A 15 5.73 3.00 -3.28
C ILE A 15 7.02 3.14 -4.08
N HIS A 16 7.64 2.01 -4.40
CA HIS A 16 8.80 1.95 -5.28
C HIS A 16 8.35 1.69 -6.72
N VAL A 17 8.81 2.53 -7.66
CA VAL A 17 8.50 2.44 -9.08
C VAL A 17 9.74 2.00 -9.85
N TRP A 18 9.63 0.87 -10.53
CA TRP A 18 10.74 0.26 -11.26
C TRP A 18 10.44 0.18 -12.75
N ASN A 19 11.47 0.36 -13.56
CA ASN A 19 11.43 -0.04 -14.96
C ASN A 19 11.93 -1.48 -15.08
N LEU A 20 11.17 -2.35 -15.73
CA LEU A 20 11.54 -3.73 -16.04
C LEU A 20 12.02 -3.78 -17.49
N ASN A 21 13.29 -4.17 -17.67
CA ASN A 21 13.87 -4.34 -19.00
C ASN A 21 13.49 -5.72 -19.61
N HIS A 22 13.83 -5.93 -20.89
CA HIS A 22 13.51 -7.17 -21.60
C HIS A 22 14.27 -8.41 -21.07
N GLU A 23 15.35 -8.20 -20.33
CA GLU A 23 16.17 -9.25 -19.72
C GLU A 23 15.69 -9.60 -18.29
N GLY A 24 14.67 -8.92 -17.78
CA GLY A 24 14.15 -9.12 -16.43
C GLY A 24 14.79 -8.26 -15.35
N ALA A 25 15.74 -7.39 -15.70
CA ALA A 25 16.38 -6.50 -14.74
C ALA A 25 15.47 -5.33 -14.35
N LEU A 26 15.46 -5.00 -13.05
CA LEU A 26 14.73 -3.86 -12.49
C LEU A 26 15.69 -2.69 -12.26
N THR A 27 15.28 -1.51 -12.71
CA THR A 27 15.94 -0.24 -12.40
C THR A 27 14.99 0.65 -11.64
N LEU A 28 15.39 1.11 -10.45
CA LEU A 28 14.57 2.03 -9.65
C LEU A 28 14.46 3.36 -10.40
N THR A 29 13.23 3.84 -10.56
CA THR A 29 12.94 5.09 -11.28
C THR A 29 12.33 6.16 -10.39
N GLN A 30 11.60 5.75 -9.34
CA GLN A 30 10.98 6.67 -8.40
C GLN A 30 10.71 6.00 -7.07
N VAL A 31 10.75 6.80 -6.00
CA VAL A 31 10.19 6.47 -4.69
C VAL A 31 9.12 7.51 -4.39
N VAL A 32 7.94 7.06 -3.97
CA VAL A 32 6.81 7.92 -3.63
C VAL A 32 6.45 7.70 -2.18
N ASP A 33 6.55 8.73 -1.36
CA ASP A 33 6.04 8.70 0.01
C ASP A 33 4.51 8.81 0.01
N VAL A 34 3.85 8.05 0.88
CA VAL A 34 2.39 8.05 1.02
C VAL A 34 1.99 8.32 2.48
N PRO A 35 0.79 8.85 2.74
CA PRO A 35 0.35 9.17 4.10
C PRO A 35 -0.19 7.93 4.83
N GLY A 36 0.58 6.84 4.93
CA GLY A 36 0.19 5.63 5.66
C GLY A 36 0.59 4.32 4.99
N GLN A 37 0.08 3.19 5.48
CA GLN A 37 0.42 1.88 4.94
C GLN A 37 -0.30 1.61 3.62
N VAL A 38 0.47 1.34 2.57
CA VAL A 38 0.01 1.03 1.20
C VAL A 38 -0.48 -0.40 1.12
N GLN A 39 -1.78 -0.62 0.91
CA GLN A 39 -2.36 -1.86 0.35
C GLN A 39 -3.90 -1.83 0.40
N PRO A 40 -4.60 -2.34 -0.64
CA PRO A 40 -4.10 -2.90 -1.90
C PRO A 40 -3.77 -1.84 -2.98
N MET A 41 -3.16 -2.24 -4.10
CA MET A 41 -2.92 -1.38 -5.29
C MET A 41 -3.53 -1.98 -6.56
N VAL A 42 -4.05 -1.14 -7.47
CA VAL A 42 -4.56 -1.57 -8.78
C VAL A 42 -4.30 -0.51 -9.87
N VAL A 43 -3.84 -0.95 -11.04
CA VAL A 43 -3.66 -0.07 -12.22
C VAL A 43 -4.98 0.07 -12.95
N SER A 44 -5.36 1.29 -13.34
CA SER A 44 -6.55 1.54 -14.14
C SER A 44 -6.49 0.79 -15.49
N PRO A 45 -7.63 0.38 -16.08
CA PRO A 45 -7.62 -0.33 -17.37
C PRO A 45 -6.93 0.45 -18.50
N ASP A 46 -7.05 1.78 -18.49
CA ASP A 46 -6.39 2.69 -19.43
C ASP A 46 -4.93 3.01 -19.08
N LYS A 47 -4.41 2.45 -17.97
CA LYS A 47 -3.03 2.59 -17.48
C LYS A 47 -2.59 4.01 -17.14
N ARG A 48 -3.53 4.95 -16.96
CA ARG A 48 -3.22 6.34 -16.58
C ARG A 48 -3.09 6.54 -15.08
N TYR A 49 -3.69 5.67 -14.27
CA TYR A 49 -3.73 5.82 -12.82
C TYR A 49 -3.34 4.53 -12.10
N LEU A 50 -2.68 4.69 -10.96
CA LEU A 50 -2.51 3.65 -9.94
C LEU A 50 -3.40 4.04 -8.76
N TYR A 51 -4.44 3.25 -8.50
CA TYR A 51 -5.27 3.41 -7.31
C TYR A 51 -4.66 2.64 -6.15
N VAL A 52 -4.61 3.30 -5.00
CA VAL A 52 -3.92 2.82 -3.81
C VAL A 52 -4.83 2.95 -2.59
N GLY A 53 -5.07 1.85 -1.89
CA GLY A 53 -5.64 1.88 -0.56
C GLY A 53 -4.57 2.27 0.46
N VAL A 54 -4.85 3.29 1.27
CA VAL A 54 -3.95 3.76 2.33
C VAL A 54 -4.60 3.56 3.69
N ARG A 55 -3.97 2.78 4.57
CA ARG A 55 -4.41 2.59 5.96
C ARG A 55 -3.68 3.57 6.87
N LEU A 56 -4.46 4.43 7.51
CA LEU A 56 -3.96 5.50 8.39
C LEU A 56 -3.63 5.01 9.81
N SER A 57 -4.35 4.00 10.33
CA SER A 57 -4.12 3.46 11.68
C SER A 57 -4.80 2.11 11.92
N PHE A 58 -4.31 1.39 12.92
CA PHE A 58 -5.00 0.25 13.51
C PHE A 58 -5.59 0.69 14.86
N ALA A 59 -6.89 0.44 15.06
CA ALA A 59 -7.53 0.62 16.35
C ALA A 59 -8.02 -0.73 16.86
N SER A 60 -7.82 -0.99 18.14
CA SER A 60 -8.47 -2.10 18.84
C SER A 60 -9.28 -1.54 19.99
N TRP A 61 -10.47 -2.11 20.19
CA TRP A 61 -11.34 -1.76 21.30
C TRP A 61 -11.60 -3.02 22.11
N ARG A 62 -11.47 -2.91 23.43
CA ARG A 62 -11.91 -3.99 24.32
C ARG A 62 -13.42 -3.91 24.47
N ILE A 63 -14.13 -4.95 24.06
CA ILE A 63 -15.56 -5.09 24.38
C ILE A 63 -15.66 -5.41 25.87
N VAL A 64 -16.22 -4.50 26.65
CA VAL A 64 -16.51 -4.73 28.08
C VAL A 64 -17.98 -5.12 28.20
N SER A 65 -18.27 -6.32 28.70
CA SER A 65 -19.65 -6.72 28.98
C SER A 65 -20.22 -5.88 30.12
N PRO A 66 -21.46 -5.34 30.02
CA PRO A 66 -22.08 -4.53 31.09
C PRO A 66 -22.35 -5.24 32.44
N ARG A 67 -21.84 -6.45 32.69
CA ARG A 67 -22.18 -7.22 33.89
C ARG A 67 -21.05 -7.25 34.91
N THR A 68 -20.91 -6.15 35.64
CA THR A 68 -20.40 -6.15 37.02
C THR A 68 -20.95 -4.93 37.78
N MET A 69 -22.27 -4.81 37.83
CA MET A 69 -22.95 -4.16 38.95
C MET A 69 -24.15 -5.04 39.32
N ALA A 70 -23.86 -6.14 40.01
CA ALA A 70 -24.84 -6.86 40.80
C ALA A 70 -24.13 -7.35 42.07
N HIS A 71 -24.64 -6.84 43.19
CA HIS A 71 -24.29 -7.06 44.60
C HIS A 71 -23.17 -6.18 45.15
#